data_AF-A0A2M8T6Z2-F1
#
_entry.id   AF-A0A2M8T6Z2-F1
#
_cell.length_a   1.000
_cell.length_b   1.000
_cell.length_c   1.000
_cell.angle_alpha   90.00
_cell.angle_beta   90.00
_cell.angle_gamma   90.00
#
_symmetry.space_group_name_H-M   'P 1'
#
loop_
_entity.id
_entity.type
_entity.pdbx_description
1 polymer ?
#
loop_
_entity_poly.entity_id
_entity_poly.type
_entity_poly.pdbx_seq_one_letter_code
_entity_poly.pdbx_strand_id
1 'polypeptide(L)'
;MDYSYNYNIQRKTSNNENSSKKICCESQMPFPPIEVSRCNVNYANLLYNAYAASGGSELQAITQYIYHHETIFNKEVSETLLCIAIVEMKHLDALAGLIVKLGAKPAFFNSNRSWFSTGELVYGDNVYKEECPPSSKDNLCIKLKADIAGEKAAIRGYKDIMSEIYDPKVNAVIEKIISDEKVHVKILKGFLEKYCGNDRH
;
A
#
# COMPACT_ATOMS: atom_id res chain seq x y z
N MET A 1 13.42 -23.75 -24.89
CA MET A 1 12.07 -24.01 -24.37
C MET A 1 11.48 -22.66 -24.01
N ASP A 2 10.72 -22.08 -24.93
CA ASP A 2 10.02 -20.81 -24.75
C ASP A 2 8.72 -21.05 -23.99
N TYR A 3 8.53 -20.36 -22.86
CA TYR A 3 7.27 -20.31 -22.14
C TYR A 3 6.60 -18.96 -22.39
N SER A 4 5.98 -18.80 -23.55
CA SER A 4 5.01 -17.73 -23.80
C SER A 4 3.63 -18.21 -23.34
N TYR A 5 3.26 -17.91 -22.09
CA TYR A 5 1.89 -18.08 -21.60
C TYR A 5 1.04 -16.90 -22.08
N ASN A 6 0.21 -17.14 -23.09
CA ASN A 6 -0.82 -16.20 -23.54
C ASN A 6 -1.98 -16.20 -22.54
N TYR A 7 -2.09 -15.16 -21.70
CA TYR A 7 -3.31 -14.87 -20.95
C TYR A 7 -4.35 -14.25 -21.89
N ASN A 8 -5.15 -15.08 -22.55
CA ASN A 8 -6.35 -14.66 -23.26
C ASN A 8 -7.52 -14.51 -22.27
N ILE A 9 -7.72 -13.31 -21.72
CA ILE A 9 -8.95 -12.96 -21.01
C ILE A 9 -9.95 -12.43 -22.05
N GLN A 10 -10.82 -13.31 -22.54
CA GLN A 10 -12.02 -12.89 -23.26
C GLN A 10 -12.96 -12.15 -22.30
N ARG A 11 -12.91 -10.81 -22.30
CA ARG A 11 -13.94 -9.98 -21.69
C ARG A 11 -15.22 -10.11 -22.51
N LYS A 12 -16.21 -10.85 -21.99
CA LYS A 12 -17.60 -10.73 -22.45
C LYS A 12 -18.07 -9.31 -22.14
N THR A 13 -18.35 -8.56 -23.19
CA THR A 13 -19.04 -7.28 -23.15
C THR A 13 -20.49 -7.50 -22.72
N SER A 14 -20.87 -6.99 -21.55
CA SER A 14 -22.24 -6.61 -21.26
C SER A 14 -22.25 -5.12 -20.92
N ASN A 15 -22.86 -4.35 -21.82
CA ASN A 15 -23.17 -2.94 -21.63
C ASN A 15 -24.08 -2.80 -20.41
N ASN A 16 -23.57 -2.17 -19.36
CA ASN A 16 -24.40 -1.43 -18.43
C ASN A 16 -23.57 -0.24 -17.94
N GLU A 17 -23.77 0.89 -18.62
CA GLU A 17 -23.25 2.20 -18.20
C GLU A 17 -23.93 2.60 -16.90
N ASN A 18 -23.38 2.13 -15.78
CA ASN A 18 -23.40 2.91 -14.56
C ASN A 18 -22.00 3.48 -14.45
N SER A 19 -21.86 4.79 -14.69
CA SER A 19 -20.64 5.54 -14.42
C SER A 19 -20.31 5.42 -12.94
N SER A 20 -19.59 4.36 -12.57
CA SER A 20 -18.94 4.26 -11.29
C SER A 20 -17.93 5.39 -11.29
N LYS A 21 -18.21 6.41 -10.47
CA LYS A 21 -17.26 7.48 -10.16
C LYS A 21 -15.94 6.79 -9.85
N LYS A 22 -14.96 6.91 -10.74
CA LYS A 22 -13.62 6.34 -10.55
C LYS A 22 -13.11 6.89 -9.22
N ILE A 23 -13.04 6.06 -8.19
CA ILE A 23 -12.55 6.48 -6.89
C ILE A 23 -11.09 6.87 -7.09
N CYS A 24 -10.78 8.14 -6.79
CA CYS A 24 -9.42 8.62 -6.83
C CYS A 24 -8.78 8.20 -5.51
N CYS A 25 -7.94 7.15 -5.56
CA CYS A 25 -7.22 6.64 -4.39
C CYS A 25 -5.98 7.49 -4.07
N GLU A 26 -5.61 8.41 -4.95
CA GLU A 26 -4.49 9.34 -4.77
C GLU A 26 -4.99 10.76 -4.44
N SER A 27 -4.17 11.53 -3.73
CA SER A 27 -4.42 12.95 -3.50
C SER A 27 -4.18 13.78 -4.76
N GLN A 28 -4.79 14.97 -4.79
CA GLN A 28 -4.64 15.93 -5.90
C GLN A 28 -3.26 16.61 -5.94
N MET A 29 -2.39 16.36 -4.95
CA MET A 29 -1.02 16.87 -4.96
C MET A 29 -0.26 16.21 -6.12
N PRO A 30 0.40 16.99 -7.00
CA PRO A 30 1.17 16.42 -8.09
C PRO A 30 2.39 15.65 -7.56
N PHE A 31 2.78 14.59 -8.26
CA PHE A 31 3.99 13.85 -7.91
C PHE A 31 5.23 14.68 -8.28
N PRO A 32 6.11 15.01 -7.31
CA PRO A 32 7.31 15.78 -7.61
C PRO A 32 8.33 14.94 -8.39
N PRO A 33 9.31 15.57 -9.06
CA PRO A 33 10.42 14.86 -9.67
C PRO A 33 11.18 14.02 -8.65
N ILE A 34 11.53 12.79 -9.03
CA ILE A 34 12.37 11.91 -8.20
C ILE A 34 13.82 12.38 -8.31
N GLU A 35 14.21 13.25 -7.38
CA GLU A 35 15.51 13.91 -7.35
C GLU A 35 16.06 14.04 -5.93
N VAL A 36 17.37 14.26 -5.84
CA VAL A 36 18.09 14.50 -4.57
C VAL A 36 19.01 15.69 -4.76
N SER A 37 19.33 16.42 -3.69
CA SER A 37 20.32 17.50 -3.73
C SER A 37 21.74 16.96 -3.90
N ARG A 38 22.05 15.81 -3.30
CA ARG A 38 23.33 15.11 -3.43
C ARG A 38 23.21 13.65 -3.01
N CYS A 39 24.17 12.84 -3.42
CA CYS A 39 24.35 11.48 -2.90
C CYS A 39 24.49 11.50 -1.37
N ASN A 40 23.78 10.61 -0.67
CA ASN A 40 23.86 10.42 0.77
C ASN A 40 23.33 9.05 1.18
N VAL A 41 24.24 8.08 1.33
CA VAL A 41 23.89 6.69 1.65
C VAL A 41 23.25 6.51 3.02
N ASN A 42 23.47 7.44 3.96
CA ASN A 42 22.81 7.40 5.27
C ASN A 42 21.31 7.71 5.11
N TYR A 43 20.95 8.67 4.25
CA TYR A 43 19.55 8.94 3.93
C TYR A 43 18.91 7.79 3.17
N ALA A 44 19.64 7.18 2.23
CA ALA A 44 19.16 5.96 1.58
C ALA A 44 18.86 4.85 2.61
N ASN A 45 19.69 4.73 3.66
CA ASN A 45 19.49 3.73 4.70
C ASN A 45 18.20 3.95 5.49
N LEU A 46 17.83 5.20 5.76
CA LEU A 46 16.58 5.54 6.45
C LEU A 46 15.35 5.19 5.60
N LEU A 47 15.41 5.42 4.28
CA LEU A 47 14.30 5.11 3.36
C LEU A 47 13.98 3.62 3.30
N TYR A 48 14.91 2.72 3.62
CA TYR A 48 14.61 1.28 3.67
C TYR A 48 13.49 0.93 4.66
N ASN A 49 13.28 1.75 5.70
CA ASN A 49 12.18 1.52 6.63
C ASN A 49 10.82 1.75 5.99
N ALA A 50 10.63 2.86 5.26
CA ALA A 50 9.42 3.11 4.49
C ALA A 50 9.31 2.19 3.25
N TYR A 51 10.43 1.73 2.71
CA TYR A 51 10.46 0.88 1.52
C TYR A 51 10.01 -0.55 1.80
N ALA A 52 10.57 -1.20 2.82
CA ALA A 52 10.38 -2.64 3.02
C ALA A 52 10.50 -3.14 4.48
N ALA A 53 10.39 -2.27 5.49
CA ALA A 53 10.25 -2.76 6.86
C ALA A 53 8.87 -3.36 7.11
N SER A 54 8.79 -4.30 8.03
CA SER A 54 7.51 -4.69 8.59
C SER A 54 6.94 -3.59 9.48
N GLY A 55 5.62 -3.42 9.49
CA GLY A 55 4.91 -2.47 10.33
C GLY A 55 4.64 -1.10 9.70
N GLY A 56 4.43 -1.02 8.39
CA GLY A 56 3.99 0.21 7.71
C GLY A 56 4.90 0.71 6.58
N SER A 57 5.54 -0.21 5.84
CA SER A 57 6.23 0.11 4.59
C SER A 57 5.30 -0.05 3.38
N GLU A 58 5.73 0.52 2.25
CA GLU A 58 5.04 0.38 0.96
C GLU A 58 4.91 -1.09 0.53
N LEU A 59 5.98 -1.89 0.68
CA LEU A 59 5.95 -3.30 0.31
C LEU A 59 4.94 -4.10 1.15
N GLN A 60 4.84 -3.80 2.44
CA GLN A 60 3.84 -4.40 3.31
C GLN A 60 2.43 -3.97 2.90
N ALA A 61 2.21 -2.68 2.65
CA ALA A 61 0.91 -2.17 2.23
C ALA A 61 0.43 -2.84 0.94
N ILE A 62 1.28 -2.89 -0.10
CA ILE A 62 0.97 -3.57 -1.37
C ILE A 62 0.54 -5.02 -1.15
N THR A 63 1.36 -5.79 -0.44
CA THR A 63 1.12 -7.22 -0.27
C THR A 63 -0.10 -7.51 0.59
N GLN A 64 -0.35 -6.70 1.63
CA GLN A 64 -1.55 -6.80 2.46
C GLN A 64 -2.81 -6.40 1.68
N TYR A 65 -2.78 -5.30 0.92
CA TYR A 65 -3.93 -4.88 0.12
C TYR A 65 -4.30 -5.87 -0.97
N ILE A 66 -3.32 -6.47 -1.65
CA ILE A 66 -3.57 -7.53 -2.63
C ILE A 66 -4.24 -8.73 -1.94
N TYR A 67 -3.75 -9.13 -0.77
CA TYR A 67 -4.37 -10.22 -0.02
C TYR A 67 -5.82 -9.90 0.40
N HIS A 68 -6.06 -8.70 0.94
CA HIS A 68 -7.40 -8.27 1.34
C HIS A 68 -8.34 -8.12 0.15
N HIS A 69 -7.87 -7.61 -0.99
CA HIS A 69 -8.63 -7.53 -2.24
C HIS A 69 -9.21 -8.89 -2.65
N GLU A 70 -8.39 -9.94 -2.61
CA GLU A 70 -8.78 -11.29 -3.01
C GLU A 70 -9.65 -12.02 -1.97
N THR A 71 -9.63 -11.58 -0.71
CA THR A 71 -10.29 -12.28 0.42
C THR A 71 -11.50 -11.55 0.99
N ILE A 72 -11.79 -10.33 0.54
CA ILE A 72 -13.00 -9.58 0.89
C ILE A 72 -14.03 -9.74 -0.23
N PHE A 73 -15.25 -10.16 0.13
CA PHE A 73 -16.32 -10.38 -0.85
C PHE A 73 -17.06 -9.09 -1.24
N ASN A 74 -17.02 -8.07 -0.39
CA ASN A 74 -17.56 -6.77 -0.73
C ASN A 74 -16.77 -6.16 -1.91
N LYS A 75 -17.37 -6.23 -3.10
CA LYS A 75 -16.75 -5.81 -4.35
C LYS A 75 -16.31 -4.33 -4.36
N GLU A 76 -17.10 -3.44 -3.76
CA GLU A 76 -16.75 -2.00 -3.69
C GLU A 76 -15.47 -1.78 -2.88
N VAL A 77 -15.37 -2.45 -1.72
CA VAL A 77 -14.17 -2.39 -0.88
C VAL A 77 -13.01 -3.06 -1.60
N SER A 78 -13.20 -4.29 -2.08
CA SER A 78 -12.19 -5.07 -2.79
C SER A 78 -11.58 -4.29 -3.96
N GLU A 79 -12.37 -3.74 -4.88
CA GLU A 79 -11.88 -2.95 -6.02
C GLU A 79 -11.12 -1.68 -5.57
N THR A 80 -11.55 -1.08 -4.45
CA THR A 80 -10.87 0.10 -3.89
C THR A 80 -9.53 -0.26 -3.25
N LEU A 81 -9.41 -1.40 -2.57
CA LEU A 81 -8.13 -1.88 -2.02
C LEU A 81 -7.12 -2.16 -3.13
N LEU A 82 -7.55 -2.73 -4.26
CA LEU A 82 -6.69 -2.89 -5.43
C LEU A 82 -6.24 -1.54 -6.00
N CYS A 83 -7.14 -0.56 -6.04
CA CYS A 83 -6.80 0.81 -6.45
C CYS A 83 -5.76 1.46 -5.52
N ILE A 84 -5.88 1.28 -4.21
CA ILE A 84 -4.89 1.74 -3.22
C ILE A 84 -3.56 1.01 -3.45
N ALA A 85 -3.56 -0.32 -3.60
CA ALA A 85 -2.34 -1.09 -3.86
C ALA A 85 -1.56 -0.60 -5.09
N ILE A 86 -2.25 -0.15 -6.15
CA ILE A 86 -1.62 0.45 -7.34
C ILE A 86 -0.94 1.78 -7.00
N VAL A 87 -1.50 2.58 -6.09
CA VAL A 87 -0.88 3.81 -5.60
C VAL A 87 0.37 3.47 -4.78
N GLU A 88 0.31 2.49 -3.88
CA GLU A 88 1.47 2.04 -3.10
C GLU A 88 2.61 1.50 -3.98
N MET A 89 2.29 0.86 -5.11
CA MET A 89 3.32 0.47 -6.09
C MET A 89 4.07 1.68 -6.66
N LYS A 90 3.39 2.82 -6.85
CA LYS A 90 4.04 4.08 -7.27
C LYS A 90 4.89 4.65 -6.14
N HIS A 91 4.43 4.58 -4.90
CA HIS A 91 5.22 5.01 -3.73
C HIS A 91 6.51 4.18 -3.60
N LEU A 92 6.39 2.86 -3.70
CA LEU A 92 7.53 1.94 -3.67
C LEU A 92 8.54 2.26 -4.79
N ASP A 93 8.07 2.48 -6.02
CA ASP A 93 8.93 2.86 -7.16
C ASP A 93 9.62 4.22 -6.93
N ALA A 94 8.89 5.22 -6.41
CA ALA A 94 9.45 6.52 -6.06
C ALA A 94 10.55 6.41 -5.00
N LEU A 95 10.32 5.63 -3.93
CA LEU A 95 11.32 5.36 -2.90
C LEU A 95 12.54 4.62 -3.47
N ALA A 96 12.34 3.62 -4.33
CA ALA A 96 13.45 2.94 -5.00
C ALA A 96 14.29 3.92 -5.82
N GLY A 97 13.65 4.81 -6.58
CA GLY A 97 14.31 5.86 -7.34
C GLY A 97 15.13 6.82 -6.46
N LEU A 98 14.61 7.19 -5.29
CA LEU A 98 15.36 7.98 -4.31
C LEU A 98 16.55 7.21 -3.73
N ILE A 99 16.37 5.94 -3.34
CA ILE A 99 17.44 5.06 -2.83
C ILE A 99 18.59 4.98 -3.85
N VAL A 100 18.28 4.80 -5.14
CA VAL A 100 19.28 4.81 -6.22
C VAL A 100 20.02 6.14 -6.29
N LYS A 101 19.30 7.26 -6.32
CA LYS A 101 19.88 8.61 -6.46
C LYS A 101 20.70 9.03 -5.23
N LEU A 102 20.33 8.54 -4.05
CA LEU A 102 21.08 8.72 -2.81
C LEU A 102 22.34 7.83 -2.74
N GLY A 103 22.56 6.95 -3.73
CA GLY A 103 23.80 6.18 -3.89
C GLY A 103 23.74 4.73 -3.41
N ALA A 104 22.55 4.18 -3.14
CA ALA A 104 22.37 2.79 -2.72
C ALA A 104 21.62 1.96 -3.79
N LYS A 105 21.45 0.66 -3.53
CA LYS A 105 20.64 -0.23 -4.38
C LYS A 105 19.35 -0.61 -3.66
N PRO A 106 18.17 -0.52 -4.29
CA PRO A 106 16.93 -1.01 -3.70
C PRO A 106 17.05 -2.50 -3.35
N ALA A 107 16.57 -2.85 -2.16
CA ALA A 107 16.50 -4.21 -1.66
C ALA A 107 15.42 -4.27 -0.58
N PHE A 108 14.71 -5.40 -0.51
CA PHE A 108 13.56 -5.57 0.37
C PHE A 108 13.96 -5.97 1.80
N PHE A 109 14.70 -5.08 2.46
CA PHE A 109 15.00 -5.14 3.88
C PHE A 109 14.77 -3.76 4.51
N ASN A 110 14.83 -3.68 5.84
CA ASN A 110 14.79 -2.43 6.59
C ASN A 110 16.19 -1.79 6.79
N SER A 111 16.27 -0.66 7.50
CA SER A 111 17.52 0.05 7.78
C SER A 111 18.55 -0.75 8.59
N ASN A 112 18.10 -1.81 9.27
CA ASN A 112 18.92 -2.76 10.04
C ASN A 112 19.28 -4.01 9.23
N ARG A 113 18.97 -4.04 7.93
CA ARG A 113 19.19 -5.17 7.01
C ARG A 113 18.42 -6.45 7.37
N SER A 114 17.31 -6.33 8.10
CA SER A 114 16.36 -7.43 8.27
C SER A 114 15.50 -7.54 7.02
N TRP A 115 15.51 -8.70 6.37
CA TRP A 115 14.71 -8.97 5.18
C TRP A 115 13.21 -8.91 5.47
N PHE A 116 12.45 -8.41 4.50
CA PHE A 116 11.00 -8.41 4.55
C PHE A 116 10.47 -9.85 4.65
N SER A 117 9.51 -10.05 5.54
CA SER A 117 8.86 -11.33 5.79
C SER A 117 7.36 -11.19 5.66
N THR A 118 6.74 -12.03 4.82
CA THR A 118 5.28 -12.09 4.69
C THR A 118 4.58 -12.68 5.92
N GLY A 119 5.34 -13.23 6.87
CA GLY A 119 4.82 -13.70 8.16
C GLY A 119 4.35 -12.57 9.08
N GLU A 120 4.74 -11.31 8.79
CA GLU A 120 4.38 -10.13 9.60
C GLU A 120 3.20 -9.34 9.01
N LEU A 121 2.60 -9.84 7.93
CA LEU A 121 1.37 -9.27 7.37
C LEU A 121 0.18 -9.53 8.29
N VAL A 122 -0.75 -8.58 8.35
CA VAL A 122 -2.00 -8.75 9.09
C VAL A 122 -3.07 -9.29 8.15
N TYR A 123 -3.07 -10.61 7.94
CA TYR A 123 -4.03 -11.27 7.04
C TYR A 123 -5.50 -11.11 7.49
N GLY A 124 -5.75 -11.03 8.80
CA GLY A 124 -7.10 -10.80 9.35
C GLY A 124 -8.03 -12.03 9.32
N ASP A 125 -7.50 -13.22 9.03
CA ASP A 125 -8.20 -14.50 9.03
C ASP A 125 -7.23 -15.67 9.30
N ASN A 126 -7.75 -16.90 9.33
CA ASN A 126 -6.93 -18.11 9.46
C ASN A 126 -6.50 -18.62 8.10
N VAL A 127 -5.30 -18.22 7.66
CA VAL A 127 -4.71 -18.60 6.37
C VAL A 127 -4.46 -20.10 6.18
N TYR A 128 -4.49 -20.90 7.25
CA TYR A 128 -4.32 -22.36 7.19
C TYR A 128 -5.63 -23.12 6.99
N LYS A 129 -6.77 -22.42 6.99
CA LYS A 129 -8.09 -23.03 6.87
C LYS A 129 -8.49 -23.09 5.39
N GLU A 130 -8.34 -24.26 4.78
CA GLU A 130 -8.76 -24.51 3.40
C GLU A 130 -10.22 -24.97 3.35
N GLU A 131 -11.08 -24.25 2.61
CA GLU A 131 -12.50 -24.57 2.42
C GLU A 131 -12.96 -24.25 0.98
N CYS A 132 -13.93 -24.99 0.45
CA CYS A 132 -14.48 -24.79 -0.90
C CYS A 132 -16.02 -24.80 -0.88
N PRO A 133 -16.71 -23.69 -1.21
CA PRO A 133 -16.13 -22.36 -1.39
C PRO A 133 -15.54 -21.84 -0.06
N PRO A 134 -14.59 -20.89 -0.10
CA PRO A 134 -14.06 -20.27 1.12
C PRO A 134 -15.20 -19.69 1.99
N SER A 135 -15.06 -19.81 3.31
CA SER A 135 -16.06 -19.40 4.31
C SER A 135 -16.70 -18.04 4.03
N SER A 136 -18.00 -17.91 4.25
CA SER A 136 -18.76 -16.65 4.07
C SER A 136 -18.54 -15.59 5.15
N LYS A 137 -17.70 -15.86 6.17
CA LYS A 137 -17.35 -14.83 7.16
C LYS A 137 -16.35 -13.86 6.55
N ASP A 138 -16.89 -12.83 5.91
CA ASP A 138 -16.14 -11.68 5.40
C ASP A 138 -15.51 -10.97 6.61
N ASN A 139 -14.23 -11.27 6.92
CA ASN A 139 -13.46 -10.63 8.00
C ASN A 139 -13.14 -9.15 7.69
N LEU A 140 -14.00 -8.51 6.88
CA LEU A 140 -13.98 -7.16 6.38
C LEU A 140 -13.59 -6.15 7.45
N CYS A 141 -14.29 -6.14 8.58
CA CYS A 141 -14.07 -5.14 9.62
C CYS A 141 -12.70 -5.29 10.31
N ILE A 142 -12.17 -6.51 10.39
CA ILE A 142 -10.83 -6.75 10.94
C ILE A 142 -9.78 -6.25 9.94
N LYS A 143 -9.92 -6.63 8.67
CA LYS A 143 -9.02 -6.24 7.57
C LYS A 143 -8.98 -4.72 7.37
N LEU A 144 -10.14 -4.05 7.33
CA LEU A 144 -10.23 -2.58 7.26
C LEU A 144 -9.53 -1.88 8.44
N LYS A 145 -9.66 -2.41 9.67
CA LYS A 145 -8.97 -1.86 10.84
C LYS A 145 -7.45 -2.05 10.72
N ALA A 146 -7.01 -3.19 10.21
CA ALA A 146 -5.59 -3.47 9.97
C ALA A 146 -5.00 -2.52 8.91
N ASP A 147 -5.71 -2.31 7.81
CA ASP A 147 -5.29 -1.38 6.75
C ASP A 147 -5.18 0.06 7.27
N ILE A 148 -6.20 0.55 8.00
CA ILE A 148 -6.15 1.87 8.65
C ILE A 148 -4.97 2.00 9.62
N ALA A 149 -4.63 0.92 10.33
CA ALA A 149 -3.49 0.92 11.25
C ALA A 149 -2.16 0.98 10.48
N GLY A 150 -2.05 0.25 9.37
CA GLY A 150 -0.91 0.27 8.44
C GLY A 150 -0.66 1.68 7.88
N GLU A 151 -1.70 2.31 7.33
CA GLU A 151 -1.62 3.67 6.80
C GLU A 151 -1.16 4.70 7.83
N LYS A 152 -1.73 4.62 9.05
CA LYS A 152 -1.29 5.49 10.15
C LYS A 152 0.14 5.21 10.58
N ALA A 153 0.61 3.98 10.45
CA ALA A 153 1.99 3.62 10.74
C ALA A 153 2.94 4.18 9.68
N ALA A 154 2.61 4.06 8.39
CA ALA A 154 3.34 4.67 7.28
C ALA A 154 3.48 6.20 7.48
N ILE A 155 2.37 6.90 7.75
CA ILE A 155 2.38 8.35 8.02
C ILE A 155 3.32 8.71 9.19
N ARG A 156 3.35 7.91 10.25
CA ARG A 156 4.27 8.15 11.39
C ARG A 156 5.72 7.89 10.97
N GLY A 157 6.00 6.75 10.33
CA GLY A 157 7.34 6.39 9.86
C GLY A 157 7.92 7.44 8.91
N TYR A 158 7.11 7.98 8.00
CA TYR A 158 7.54 9.06 7.14
C TYR A 158 7.87 10.36 7.89
N LYS A 159 7.09 10.72 8.91
CA LYS A 159 7.40 11.89 9.74
C LYS A 159 8.71 11.72 10.51
N ASP A 160 8.97 10.50 11.01
CA ASP A 160 10.22 10.18 11.70
C ASP A 160 11.41 10.26 10.72
N ILE A 161 11.26 9.75 9.49
CA ILE A 161 12.26 9.89 8.43
C ILE A 161 12.52 11.37 8.10
N MET A 162 11.46 12.19 7.96
CA MET A 162 11.60 13.63 7.65
C MET A 162 12.28 14.42 8.77
N SER A 163 12.28 13.95 10.03
CA SER A 163 13.07 14.58 11.09
C SER A 163 14.57 14.34 10.98
N GLU A 164 14.99 13.34 10.19
CA GLU A 164 16.38 12.94 10.01
C GLU A 164 16.94 13.31 8.62
N ILE A 165 16.05 13.43 7.62
CA ILE A 165 16.40 13.83 6.25
C ILE A 165 16.15 15.33 6.05
N TYR A 166 17.22 16.07 5.80
CA TYR A 166 17.18 17.51 5.53
C TYR A 166 17.29 17.86 4.03
N ASP A 167 17.16 16.86 3.15
CA ASP A 167 17.15 17.07 1.69
C ASP A 167 15.74 17.48 1.25
N PRO A 168 15.54 18.73 0.77
CA PRO A 168 14.20 19.23 0.43
C PRO A 168 13.57 18.49 -0.75
N LYS A 169 14.36 17.90 -1.65
CA LYS A 169 13.84 17.14 -2.79
C LYS A 169 13.32 15.77 -2.36
N VAL A 170 14.02 15.11 -1.44
CA VAL A 170 13.55 13.88 -0.80
C VAL A 170 12.27 14.15 0.00
N ASN A 171 12.27 15.22 0.81
CA ASN A 171 11.12 15.57 1.64
C ASN A 171 9.88 15.91 0.79
N ALA A 172 10.02 16.55 -0.37
CA ALA A 172 8.89 16.81 -1.26
C ALA A 172 8.21 15.50 -1.74
N VAL A 173 8.99 14.46 -2.06
CA VAL A 173 8.44 13.14 -2.42
C VAL A 173 7.72 12.52 -1.22
N ILE A 174 8.32 12.56 -0.03
CA ILE A 174 7.70 12.03 1.20
C ILE A 174 6.39 12.77 1.52
N GLU A 175 6.35 14.10 1.37
CA GLU A 175 5.14 14.90 1.59
C GLU A 175 4.00 14.50 0.66
N LYS A 176 4.32 14.20 -0.61
CA LYS A 176 3.36 13.67 -1.57
C LYS A 176 2.82 12.31 -1.12
N ILE A 177 3.70 11.39 -0.71
CA ILE A 177 3.28 10.06 -0.24
C ILE A 177 2.38 10.20 1.01
N ILE A 178 2.78 10.99 2.01
CA ILE A 178 1.94 11.29 3.20
C ILE A 178 0.56 11.86 2.80
N SER A 179 0.49 12.66 1.74
CA SER A 179 -0.77 13.21 1.24
C SER A 179 -1.70 12.11 0.69
N ASP A 180 -1.13 11.10 0.03
CA ASP A 180 -1.86 9.93 -0.48
C ASP A 180 -2.32 9.02 0.67
N GLU A 181 -1.48 8.76 1.68
CA GLU A 181 -1.88 7.95 2.84
C GLU A 181 -3.04 8.56 3.62
N LYS A 182 -3.11 9.90 3.69
CA LYS A 182 -4.26 10.58 4.30
C LYS A 182 -5.55 10.35 3.51
N VAL A 183 -5.46 10.23 2.18
CA VAL A 183 -6.60 9.86 1.33
C VAL A 183 -6.98 8.40 1.58
N HIS A 184 -6.01 7.48 1.64
CA HIS A 184 -6.24 6.07 1.96
C HIS A 184 -6.96 5.91 3.31
N VAL A 185 -6.45 6.53 4.39
CA VAL A 185 -7.10 6.54 5.71
C VAL A 185 -8.54 7.03 5.64
N LYS A 186 -8.81 8.11 4.88
CA LYS A 186 -10.15 8.68 4.77
C LYS A 186 -11.11 7.72 4.06
N ILE A 187 -10.67 7.09 2.97
CA ILE A 187 -11.46 6.10 2.22
C ILE A 187 -11.78 4.90 3.12
N LEU A 188 -10.76 4.31 3.75
CA LEU A 188 -10.91 3.12 4.58
C LEU A 188 -11.81 3.37 5.81
N LYS A 189 -11.69 4.54 6.45
CA LYS A 189 -12.61 4.93 7.53
C LYS A 189 -14.04 5.05 7.04
N GLY A 190 -14.26 5.61 5.84
CA GLY A 190 -15.59 5.67 5.23
C GLY A 190 -16.20 4.28 5.04
N PHE A 191 -15.42 3.29 4.60
CA PHE A 191 -15.88 1.90 4.54
C PHE A 191 -16.15 1.28 5.91
N LEU A 192 -15.27 1.54 6.89
CA LEU A 192 -15.45 1.05 8.25
C LEU A 192 -16.76 1.60 8.86
N GLU A 193 -17.06 2.88 8.68
CA GLU A 193 -18.32 3.48 9.14
C GLU A 193 -19.53 2.89 8.39
N LYS A 194 -19.42 2.74 7.07
CA LYS A 194 -20.51 2.24 6.21
C LYS A 194 -20.87 0.78 6.48
N TYR A 195 -19.89 -0.08 6.72
CA TYR A 195 -20.10 -1.54 6.81
C TYR A 195 -19.91 -2.14 8.20
N CYS A 196 -19.27 -1.42 9.13
CA CYS A 196 -18.95 -1.92 10.48
C CYS A 196 -19.51 -1.04 11.61
N GLY A 197 -20.30 0.00 11.29
CA GLY A 197 -20.79 0.99 12.24
C GLY A 197 -21.91 0.53 13.20
N ASN A 198 -22.44 -0.68 13.06
CA ASN A 198 -23.60 -1.16 13.85
C ASN A 198 -23.24 -2.01 15.09
N ASP A 199 -21.97 -2.16 15.45
CA ASP A 199 -21.57 -2.82 16.71
C ASP A 199 -21.54 -1.82 17.90
N ARG A 200 -22.63 -1.06 18.07
CA ARG A 200 -22.91 -0.38 19.35
C ARG A 200 -24.03 -1.15 20.04
N HIS A 201 -23.65 -2.19 20.79
CA HIS A 201 -24.49 -2.73 21.85
C HIS A 201 -24.61 -1.72 22.99
#